data_AF-A0A662T837-F1
#
_entry.id   AF-A0A662T837-F1
#
_cell.length_a   1.000
_cell.length_b   1.000
_cell.length_c   1.000
_cell.angle_alpha   90.00
_cell.angle_beta   90.00
_cell.angle_gamma   90.00
#
_symmetry.space_group_name_H-M   'P 1'
#
loop_
_entity.id
_entity.type
_entity.pdbx_description
1 polymer ?
#
loop_
_entity_poly.entity_id
_entity_poly.type
_entity_poly.pdbx_seq_one_letter_code
_entity_poly.pdbx_strand_id
1 'polypeptide(L)'
;MPQTLNYVCVCDKRITEAREIIEVAGKYVIIPYSNSQAHRLADKYQCEKFYVEDINALKQILIVLKKFVHEEYEVTEINDIRWYPDVVEYKKALVDNDDMYIEYYNTGVCDGYYGKHKKKNIEINITNKPF
;
A
#
# COMPACT_ATOMS: atom_id res chain seq x y z
N MET A 1 -17.96 -18.63 1.14
CA MET A 1 -17.65 -18.41 -0.30
C MET A 1 -16.14 -18.30 -0.42
N PRO A 2 -15.48 -18.87 -1.44
CA PRO A 2 -14.06 -18.63 -1.63
C PRO A 2 -13.86 -17.11 -1.79
N GLN A 3 -12.97 -16.52 -0.98
CA GLN A 3 -12.61 -15.13 -1.12
C GLN A 3 -11.95 -14.95 -2.48
N THR A 4 -12.54 -14.12 -3.35
CA THR A 4 -11.94 -13.81 -4.65
C THR A 4 -10.64 -13.05 -4.39
N LEU A 5 -9.52 -13.67 -4.74
CA LEU A 5 -8.21 -13.04 -4.63
C LEU A 5 -8.10 -11.94 -5.67
N ASN A 6 -7.75 -10.70 -5.31
CA ASN A 6 -7.51 -9.61 -6.27
C ASN A 6 -6.04 -9.22 -6.28
N TYR A 7 -5.47 -9.01 -7.46
CA TYR A 7 -4.13 -8.44 -7.60
C TYR A 7 -4.20 -6.95 -7.92
N VAL A 8 -3.30 -6.18 -7.32
CA VAL A 8 -2.97 -4.81 -7.73
C VAL A 8 -1.52 -4.75 -8.19
N CYS A 9 -1.17 -3.75 -8.99
CA CYS A 9 0.21 -3.52 -9.40
C CYS A 9 0.71 -2.19 -8.84
N VAL A 10 1.97 -2.11 -8.45
CA VAL A 10 2.62 -0.85 -8.08
C VAL A 10 3.72 -0.57 -9.09
N CYS A 11 3.71 0.63 -9.65
CA CYS A 11 4.63 1.03 -10.71
C CYS A 11 5.09 2.48 -10.53
N ASP A 12 6.28 2.80 -11.04
CA ASP A 12 6.76 4.19 -11.15
C ASP A 12 6.08 4.98 -12.28
N LYS A 13 5.36 4.28 -13.15
CA LYS A 13 4.72 4.85 -14.33
C LYS A 13 3.21 4.73 -14.24
N ARG A 14 2.52 5.82 -14.61
CA ARG A 14 1.08 5.82 -14.76
C ARG A 14 0.66 4.97 -15.95
N ILE A 15 -0.20 3.97 -15.73
CA ILE A 15 -0.68 3.06 -16.79
C ILE A 15 -2.16 3.30 -17.06
N THR A 16 -2.49 3.99 -18.15
CA THR A 16 -3.86 4.41 -18.49
C THR A 16 -4.79 3.29 -18.95
N GLU A 17 -4.27 2.10 -19.28
CA GLU A 17 -5.08 0.93 -19.68
C GLU A 17 -5.70 0.16 -18.49
N ALA A 18 -5.43 0.59 -17.25
CA ALA A 18 -6.00 0.01 -16.05
C ALA A 18 -7.40 0.55 -15.72
N ARG A 19 -8.12 -0.17 -14.85
CA ARG A 19 -9.46 0.25 -14.40
C ARG A 19 -9.39 1.53 -13.59
N GLU A 20 -8.51 1.57 -12.61
CA GLU A 20 -8.31 2.72 -11.72
C GLU A 20 -6.82 2.85 -11.37
N ILE A 21 -6.39 4.09 -11.10
CA ILE A 21 -5.01 4.41 -10.74
C ILE A 21 -5.05 5.36 -9.55
N ILE A 22 -4.29 5.04 -8.51
CA ILE A 22 -4.14 5.87 -7.33
C ILE A 22 -2.66 6.20 -7.19
N GLU A 23 -2.34 7.48 -7.24
CA GLU A 23 -1.00 7.97 -6.95
C GLU A 23 -0.87 8.25 -5.45
N VAL A 24 0.13 7.62 -4.83
CA VAL A 24 0.54 7.81 -3.44
C VAL A 24 2.06 7.75 -3.41
N ALA A 25 2.71 8.60 -2.62
CA ALA A 25 4.16 8.53 -2.42
C ALA A 25 5.02 8.68 -3.70
N GLY A 26 4.50 9.22 -4.81
CA GLY A 26 5.21 9.24 -6.10
C GLY A 26 5.18 7.91 -6.86
N LYS A 27 4.49 6.89 -6.33
CA LYS A 27 4.21 5.61 -6.99
C LYS A 27 2.75 5.55 -7.45
N TYR A 28 2.48 4.74 -8.47
CA TYR A 28 1.13 4.50 -8.98
C TYR A 28 0.65 3.10 -8.58
N VAL A 29 -0.38 3.05 -7.74
CA VAL A 29 -1.13 1.83 -7.45
C VAL A 29 -2.19 1.64 -8.52
N ILE A 30 -2.03 0.57 -9.30
CA ILE A 30 -2.82 0.21 -10.46
C ILE A 30 -3.82 -0.87 -10.05
N ILE A 31 -5.11 -0.55 -10.14
CA ILE A 31 -6.21 -1.49 -9.91
C ILE A 31 -6.65 -1.99 -11.29
N PRO A 32 -6.44 -3.28 -11.62
CA PRO A 32 -6.83 -3.85 -12.91
C PRO A 32 -8.32 -4.22 -12.95
N TYR A 33 -8.85 -4.45 -14.16
CA TYR A 33 -10.20 -4.99 -14.39
C TYR A 33 -10.31 -6.47 -13.97
N SER A 34 -9.20 -7.21 -13.98
CA SER A 34 -9.15 -8.64 -13.64
C SER A 34 -7.73 -9.07 -13.25
N ASN A 35 -7.62 -10.22 -12.59
CA ASN A 35 -6.31 -10.83 -12.28
C ASN A 35 -5.47 -11.08 -13.53
N SER A 36 -6.09 -11.58 -14.61
CA SER A 36 -5.38 -11.82 -15.87
C SER A 36 -4.79 -10.52 -16.44
N GLN A 37 -5.49 -9.39 -16.30
CA GLN A 37 -4.94 -8.10 -16.67
C GLN A 37 -3.80 -7.69 -15.73
N ALA A 38 -3.93 -7.92 -14.41
CA ALA A 38 -2.87 -7.65 -13.44
C ALA A 38 -1.54 -8.32 -13.83
N HIS A 39 -1.58 -9.61 -14.16
CA HIS A 39 -0.39 -10.35 -14.62
C HIS A 39 0.20 -9.74 -15.89
N ARG A 40 -0.63 -9.45 -16.89
CA ARG A 40 -0.18 -8.83 -18.15
C ARG A 40 0.46 -7.46 -17.91
N LEU A 41 -0.14 -6.63 -17.05
CA LEU A 41 0.38 -5.30 -16.72
C LEU A 41 1.72 -5.40 -16.00
N ALA A 42 1.81 -6.28 -15.01
CA ALA A 42 3.04 -6.50 -14.28
C ALA A 42 4.19 -6.93 -15.19
N ASP A 43 3.95 -7.88 -16.09
CA ASP A 43 4.99 -8.40 -16.98
C ASP A 43 5.40 -7.35 -18.03
N LYS A 44 4.41 -6.64 -18.62
CA LYS A 44 4.64 -5.63 -19.66
C LYS A 44 5.36 -4.38 -19.14
N TYR A 45 5.01 -3.94 -17.95
CA TYR A 45 5.49 -2.67 -17.38
C TYR A 45 6.52 -2.86 -16.25
N GLN A 46 6.89 -4.11 -15.96
CA GLN A 46 7.78 -4.49 -14.85
C GLN A 46 7.32 -3.90 -13.52
N CYS A 47 6.02 -4.05 -13.24
CA CYS A 47 5.43 -3.61 -11.98
C CYS A 47 5.44 -4.74 -10.96
N GLU A 48 5.56 -4.36 -9.69
CA GLU A 48 5.37 -5.28 -8.58
C GLU A 48 3.89 -5.61 -8.42
N LYS A 49 3.59 -6.88 -8.11
CA LYS A 49 2.22 -7.36 -7.89
C LYS A 49 2.01 -7.59 -6.41
N PHE A 50 0.92 -7.04 -5.90
CA PHE A 50 0.48 -7.27 -4.54
C PHE A 50 -0.88 -7.93 -4.53
N TYR A 51 -1.06 -8.79 -3.53
CA TYR A 51 -2.31 -9.46 -3.27
C TYR A 51 -3.18 -8.65 -2.30
N VAL A 52 -4.48 -8.58 -2.59
CA VAL A 52 -5.45 -7.80 -1.82
C VAL A 52 -6.79 -8.54 -1.75
N GLU A 53 -7.32 -8.71 -0.54
CA GLU A 53 -8.64 -9.31 -0.32
C GLU A 53 -9.79 -8.39 -0.73
N ASP A 54 -9.73 -7.12 -0.33
CA ASP A 54 -10.79 -6.12 -0.53
C ASP A 54 -10.21 -4.82 -1.10
N ILE A 55 -10.41 -4.64 -2.41
CA ILE A 55 -9.93 -3.46 -3.15
C ILE A 55 -10.53 -2.16 -2.60
N ASN A 56 -11.77 -2.16 -2.11
CA ASN A 56 -12.38 -0.93 -1.60
C ASN A 56 -11.74 -0.48 -0.30
N ALA A 57 -11.43 -1.43 0.59
CA ALA A 57 -10.71 -1.14 1.82
C ALA A 57 -9.28 -0.65 1.54
N LEU A 58 -8.56 -1.30 0.60
CA LEU A 58 -7.27 -0.79 0.10
C LEU A 58 -7.37 0.67 -0.35
N LYS A 59 -8.35 0.99 -1.20
CA LYS A 59 -8.55 2.36 -1.70
C LYS A 59 -8.76 3.37 -0.57
N GLN A 60 -9.56 3.01 0.44
CA GLN A 60 -9.79 3.87 1.60
C GLN A 60 -8.48 4.14 2.36
N ILE A 61 -7.67 3.10 2.60
CA ILE A 61 -6.36 3.26 3.23
C ILE A 61 -5.45 4.19 2.40
N LEU A 62 -5.31 3.94 1.09
CA LEU A 62 -4.46 4.74 0.22
C LEU A 62 -4.88 6.22 0.15
N ILE A 63 -6.18 6.50 0.12
CA ILE A 63 -6.70 7.87 0.13
C ILE A 63 -6.34 8.60 1.43
N VAL A 64 -6.39 7.90 2.56
CA VAL A 64 -6.01 8.47 3.85
C VAL A 64 -4.48 8.66 3.92
N LEU A 65 -3.70 7.66 3.53
CA LEU A 65 -2.23 7.74 3.50
C LEU A 65 -1.74 8.89 2.60
N LYS A 66 -2.38 9.12 1.45
CA LYS A 66 -2.08 10.24 0.56
C LYS A 66 -2.15 11.62 1.24
N LYS A 67 -2.91 11.76 2.34
CA LYS A 67 -3.00 13.02 3.09
C LYS A 67 -1.80 13.25 4.02
N PHE A 68 -1.12 12.19 4.42
CA PHE A 68 -0.04 12.22 5.41
C PHE A 68 1.35 12.04 4.79
N VAL A 69 1.44 11.37 3.64
CA VAL A 69 2.69 11.20 2.90
C VAL A 69 2.94 12.45 2.05
N HIS A 70 4.05 13.15 2.32
CA HIS A 70 4.35 14.45 1.72
C HIS A 70 5.57 14.45 0.78
N GLU A 71 6.30 13.33 0.64
CA GLU A 71 7.52 13.24 -0.17
C GLU A 71 7.53 11.96 -1.03
N GLU A 72 8.65 11.70 -1.71
CA GLU A 72 8.88 10.44 -2.44
C GLU A 72 9.08 9.30 -1.44
N TYR A 73 8.12 8.38 -1.42
CA TYR A 73 8.19 7.14 -0.65
C TYR A 73 7.89 5.96 -1.59
N GLU A 74 8.18 4.76 -1.14
CA GLU A 74 7.91 3.53 -1.84
C GLU A 74 6.82 2.74 -1.13
N VAL A 75 5.93 2.13 -1.90
CA VAL A 75 4.95 1.18 -1.37
C VAL A 75 5.62 -0.18 -1.38
N THR A 76 6.19 -0.58 -0.25
CA THR A 76 7.07 -1.76 -0.16
C THR A 76 6.31 -3.05 0.09
N GLU A 77 5.17 -3.03 0.79
CA GLU A 77 4.40 -4.25 1.01
C GLU A 77 2.93 -4.02 1.35
N ILE A 78 2.09 -4.89 0.81
CA ILE A 78 0.72 -5.12 1.28
C ILE A 78 0.77 -6.51 1.95
N ASN A 79 0.55 -6.55 3.27
CA ASN A 79 0.64 -7.72 4.17
C ASN A 79 1.94 -7.92 5.01
N ASP A 80 2.42 -6.81 5.60
CA ASP A 80 3.15 -6.74 6.90
C ASP A 80 4.65 -7.10 6.98
N ILE A 81 5.48 -6.07 7.24
CA ILE A 81 6.92 -6.16 7.58
C ILE A 81 7.23 -5.53 8.97
N ARG A 82 6.23 -5.03 9.71
CA ARG A 82 6.48 -4.04 10.80
C ARG A 82 6.90 -4.56 12.16
N TRP A 83 7.13 -5.85 12.31
CA TRP A 83 7.28 -6.44 13.64
C TRP A 83 8.72 -6.69 14.05
N TYR A 84 9.62 -5.74 13.76
CA TYR A 84 10.92 -5.66 14.43
C TYR A 84 10.92 -4.50 15.43
N PRO A 85 10.31 -4.66 16.62
CA PRO A 85 10.23 -3.62 17.65
C PRO A 85 11.62 -3.13 18.10
N ASP A 86 12.66 -3.96 17.93
CA ASP A 86 14.04 -3.63 18.27
C ASP A 86 14.65 -2.54 17.37
N VAL A 87 14.01 -2.23 16.24
CA VAL A 87 14.52 -1.28 15.24
C VAL A 87 13.71 0.01 15.20
N VAL A 88 12.53 0.05 15.83
CA VAL A 88 11.67 1.25 15.77
C VAL A 88 11.96 2.20 16.94
N GLU A 89 12.54 3.35 16.61
CA GLU A 89 12.92 4.38 17.58
C GLU A 89 11.74 5.28 17.97
N TYR A 90 10.83 5.54 17.02
CA TYR A 90 9.70 6.43 17.23
C TYR A 90 8.44 5.97 16.48
N LYS A 91 7.28 6.11 17.12
CA LYS A 91 5.95 5.86 16.54
C LYS A 91 4.95 6.94 16.95
N LYS A 92 4.06 7.32 16.02
CA LYS A 92 2.96 8.25 16.27
C LYS A 92 1.71 7.82 15.52
N ALA A 93 0.61 7.58 16.24
CA ALA A 93 -0.70 7.38 15.64
C ALA A 93 -1.20 8.70 15.01
N LEU A 94 -1.60 8.63 13.74
CA LEU A 94 -2.16 9.74 12.96
C LEU A 94 -3.68 9.61 12.81
N VAL A 95 -4.17 8.37 12.70
CA VAL A 95 -5.60 8.02 12.71
C VAL A 95 -5.76 6.76 13.54
N ASP A 96 -6.70 6.78 14.49
CA ASP A 96 -7.10 5.60 15.24
C ASP A 96 -8.60 5.68 15.53
N ASN A 97 -9.40 4.89 14.81
CA ASN A 97 -10.85 4.79 14.99
C ASN A 97 -11.33 3.36 14.80
N ASP A 98 -12.64 3.10 14.87
CA ASP A 98 -13.21 1.74 14.80
C ASP A 98 -12.91 0.99 13.48
N ASP A 99 -12.61 1.71 12.40
CA ASP A 99 -12.40 1.11 11.08
C ASP A 99 -10.92 1.06 10.69
N MET A 100 -10.15 2.07 11.08
CA MET A 100 -8.84 2.38 10.51
C MET A 100 -7.80 2.70 11.57
N TYR A 101 -6.57 2.29 11.30
CA TYR A 101 -5.38 2.69 12.05
C TYR A 101 -4.29 3.14 11.07
N ILE A 102 -3.78 4.36 11.24
CA ILE A 102 -2.67 4.92 10.47
C ILE A 102 -1.63 5.43 11.46
N GLU A 103 -0.38 5.04 11.27
CA GLU A 103 0.74 5.53 12.09
C GLU A 103 1.92 5.96 11.21
N TYR A 104 2.68 6.93 11.71
CA TYR A 104 4.03 7.22 11.27
C TYR A 104 5.04 6.50 12.18
N TYR A 105 6.14 6.05 11.61
CA TYR A 105 7.26 5.44 12.35
C TYR A 105 8.61 5.87 11.77
N ASN A 106 9.64 5.83 12.62
CA ASN A 106 11.04 6.04 12.27
C ASN A 106 11.91 4.97 12.96
N THR A 107 12.92 4.45 12.25
CA THR A 107 13.78 3.35 12.67
C THR A 107 15.28 3.70 12.72
N GLY A 108 15.63 4.99 12.74
CA GLY A 108 17.00 5.48 12.59
C GLY A 108 17.58 5.35 11.16
N VAL A 109 17.12 4.38 10.37
CA VAL A 109 17.54 4.16 8.97
C VAL A 109 16.47 4.53 7.94
N CYS A 110 15.18 4.41 8.28
CA CYS A 110 14.08 4.77 7.40
C CYS A 110 12.90 5.37 8.15
N ASP A 111 12.10 6.12 7.41
CA ASP A 111 10.81 6.65 7.82
C ASP A 111 9.71 5.93 7.05
N GLY A 112 8.52 5.86 7.63
CA GLY A 112 7.38 5.41 6.85
C GLY A 112 6.03 5.57 7.52
N TYR A 113 5.01 5.06 6.81
CA TYR A 113 3.61 5.18 7.14
C TYR A 113 2.89 3.85 6.99
N TYR A 114 2.07 3.52 7.98
CA TYR A 114 1.30 2.28 8.03
C TYR A 114 -0.13 2.62 7.76
N GLY A 115 -0.83 1.73 7.10
CA GLY A 115 -2.28 1.73 7.23
C GLY A 115 -2.82 0.33 7.44
N LYS A 116 -3.71 0.19 8.42
CA LYS A 116 -4.47 -1.02 8.68
C LYS A 116 -5.96 -0.72 8.67
N HIS A 117 -6.71 -1.50 7.89
CA HIS A 117 -8.17 -1.54 8.00
C HIS A 117 -8.58 -2.64 8.99
N LYS A 118 -9.00 -2.25 10.20
CA LYS A 118 -9.21 -3.14 11.35
C LYS A 118 -10.21 -4.27 11.08
N LYS A 119 -11.29 -3.97 10.37
CA LYS A 119 -12.35 -4.96 10.05
C LYS A 119 -12.04 -5.89 8.88
N LYS A 120 -11.07 -5.52 8.03
CA LYS A 120 -10.76 -6.21 6.76
C LYS A 120 -9.39 -6.88 6.78
N ASN A 121 -8.62 -6.65 7.83
CA ASN A 121 -7.28 -7.17 8.02
C ASN A 121 -6.34 -6.90 6.82
N ILE A 122 -6.52 -5.74 6.18
CA ILE A 122 -5.64 -5.27 5.10
C ILE A 122 -4.64 -4.30 5.71
N GLU A 123 -3.38 -4.49 5.34
CA GLU A 123 -2.25 -3.77 5.90
C GLU A 123 -1.32 -3.29 4.78
N ILE A 124 -0.88 -2.04 4.87
CA ILE A 124 -0.02 -1.41 3.86
C ILE A 124 1.12 -0.71 4.58
N ASN A 125 2.33 -0.91 4.06
CA ASN A 125 3.52 -0.19 4.48
C ASN A 125 4.05 0.69 3.34
N ILE A 126 4.35 1.94 3.68
CA ILE A 126 4.97 2.92 2.78
C ILE A 126 6.25 3.42 3.46
N THR A 127 7.39 3.40 2.77
CA THR A 127 8.72 3.68 3.35
C THR A 127 9.54 4.58 2.46
N ASN A 128 10.39 5.45 3.01
CA ASN A 128 11.28 6.29 2.19
C ASN A 128 12.49 5.53 1.62
N LYS A 129 12.61 4.23 1.92
CA LYS A 129 13.63 3.34 1.39
C LYS A 129 13.04 1.95 1.09
N PRO A 130 13.51 1.28 0.03
CA PRO A 130 13.31 -0.16 -0.11
C PRO A 130 14.03 -0.87 1.04
N PHE A 131 13.34 -1.80 1.70
CA PHE A 131 13.93 -2.69 2.70
C PHE A 131 14.73 -3.82 2.04
#